data_AF-A0A6B2G4M2-F1
#
_entry.id   AF-A0A6B2G4M2-F1
#
_cell.length_a   1.000
_cell.length_b   1.000
_cell.length_c   1.000
_cell.angle_alpha   90.00
_cell.angle_beta   90.00
_cell.angle_gamma   90.00
#
_symmetry.space_group_name_H-M   'P 1'
#
loop_
_entity.id
_entity.type
_entity.pdbx_description
1 polymer ?
#
loop_
_entity_poly.entity_id
_entity_poly.type
_entity_poly.pdbx_seq_one_letter_code
_entity_poly.pdbx_strand_id
1 'polypeptide(L)'
;QIKTIDLLCEIVHALSHDVLALDSPLDKSKWWDIYSNNLNTIIGDMQARMIFLTQKHIDLNIVKYKFNPAVESLESDFYPILETCNLLDKLFSSFTKHVFEKIAQECIDSVVKLIDVSFESIYLMPKKILDSYMFAIKNLLHLREKMTTFDVNFITRDVILEFGDLKKAASELFKNKSNILSLSSNNALLVFFLSGAPTLCEKWIDSKKEIELKIRSYCLRMIEHSVDIMTCIIKKTSSQLEETSFDQEKKFHPA
;
A
#
# COMPACT_ATOMS: atom_id res chain seq x y z
N GLN A 1 -14.38 13.20 -11.49
CA GLN A 1 -14.41 11.97 -10.66
C GLN A 1 -14.40 12.34 -9.19
N ILE A 2 -13.39 13.09 -8.69
CA ILE A 2 -13.38 13.55 -7.29
C ILE A 2 -14.62 14.37 -6.91
N LYS A 3 -15.02 15.35 -7.73
CA LYS A 3 -16.26 16.13 -7.48
C LYS A 3 -17.52 15.25 -7.35
N THR A 4 -17.55 14.09 -8.00
CA THR A 4 -18.66 13.13 -7.91
C THR A 4 -18.58 12.33 -6.62
N ILE A 5 -17.38 11.96 -6.18
CA ILE A 5 -17.16 11.32 -4.87
C ILE A 5 -17.53 12.29 -3.76
N ASP A 6 -17.11 13.56 -3.86
CA ASP A 6 -17.43 14.61 -2.88
C ASP A 6 -18.93 14.77 -2.68
N LEU A 7 -19.68 14.87 -3.78
CA LEU A 7 -21.13 15.00 -3.74
C LEU A 7 -21.82 13.75 -3.17
N LEU A 8 -21.28 12.56 -3.45
CA LEU A 8 -21.78 11.32 -2.84
C LEU A 8 -21.48 11.26 -1.33
N CYS A 9 -20.29 11.69 -0.89
CA CYS A 9 -19.94 11.81 0.52
C CYS A 9 -20.92 12.75 1.25
N GLU A 10 -21.19 13.93 0.69
CA GLU A 10 -22.12 14.90 1.28
C GLU A 10 -23.54 14.34 1.40
N ILE A 11 -24.03 13.64 0.37
CA ILE A 11 -25.36 13.02 0.39
C ILE A 11 -25.41 11.89 1.42
N VAL A 12 -24.40 11.03 1.47
CA VAL A 12 -24.36 9.92 2.45
C VAL A 12 -24.30 10.45 3.87
N HIS A 13 -23.52 11.51 4.11
CA HIS A 13 -23.46 12.17 5.42
C HIS A 13 -24.81 12.75 5.82
N ALA A 14 -25.46 13.52 4.93
CA ALA A 14 -26.78 14.10 5.19
C ALA A 14 -27.85 13.01 5.45
N LEU A 15 -27.87 11.94 4.66
CA LEU A 15 -28.84 10.86 4.86
C LEU A 15 -28.59 10.06 6.14
N SER A 16 -27.32 9.82 6.49
CA SER A 16 -26.97 9.01 7.67
C SER A 16 -27.12 9.79 8.98
N HIS A 17 -26.66 11.04 9.01
CA HIS A 17 -26.62 11.84 10.23
C HIS A 17 -27.85 12.75 10.39
N ASP A 18 -28.39 13.30 9.31
CA ASP A 18 -29.49 14.28 9.42
C ASP A 18 -30.86 13.65 9.21
N VAL A 19 -30.97 12.49 8.56
CA VAL A 19 -32.26 11.82 8.31
C VAL A 19 -32.44 10.56 9.16
N LEU A 20 -31.43 9.69 9.22
CA LEU A 20 -31.51 8.44 9.98
C LEU A 20 -31.19 8.61 11.47
N ALA A 21 -30.32 9.56 11.85
CA ALA A 21 -30.00 9.82 13.26
C ALA A 21 -30.90 10.89 13.91
N LEU A 22 -31.85 11.47 13.16
CA LEU A 22 -33.01 12.14 13.76
C LEU A 22 -33.78 11.10 14.56
N ASP A 23 -33.60 11.11 15.88
CA ASP A 23 -34.49 10.46 16.84
C ASP A 23 -35.88 11.08 16.67
N SER A 24 -36.68 10.53 15.75
CA SER A 24 -37.97 11.13 15.44
C SER A 24 -38.96 10.81 16.57
N PRO A 25 -39.60 11.84 17.15
CA PRO A 25 -40.64 11.71 18.17
C PRO A 25 -41.98 11.15 17.64
N LEU A 26 -42.03 10.74 16.36
CA LEU A 26 -43.21 10.18 15.72
C LEU A 26 -43.16 8.66 15.75
N ASP A 27 -43.84 8.15 16.76
CA ASP A 27 -44.37 6.80 16.98
C ASP A 27 -44.01 5.76 15.90
N LYS A 28 -43.45 4.64 16.35
CA LYS A 28 -42.92 3.49 15.58
C LYS A 28 -43.97 2.90 14.65
N SER A 29 -44.26 3.61 13.56
CA SER A 29 -45.17 3.17 12.53
C SER A 29 -44.48 2.11 11.68
N LYS A 30 -45.25 1.11 11.25
CA LYS A 30 -44.84 0.06 10.31
C LYS A 30 -44.19 0.61 9.01
N TRP A 31 -44.40 1.89 8.71
CA TRP A 31 -43.83 2.59 7.56
C TRP A 31 -42.39 3.07 7.79
N TRP A 32 -41.99 3.35 9.04
CA TRP A 32 -40.61 3.74 9.36
C TRP A 32 -39.62 2.61 9.07
N ASP A 33 -39.98 1.36 9.37
CA ASP A 33 -39.14 0.19 9.07
C ASP A 33 -38.94 -0.01 7.56
N ILE A 34 -39.98 0.26 6.77
CA ILE A 34 -39.91 0.17 5.30
C ILE A 34 -39.05 1.31 4.75
N TYR A 35 -39.23 2.52 5.28
CA TYR A 35 -38.49 3.70 4.84
C TYR A 35 -36.99 3.61 5.20
N SER A 36 -36.67 3.21 6.43
CA SER A 36 -35.30 3.03 6.89
C SER A 36 -34.57 1.93 6.12
N ASN A 37 -35.22 0.80 5.81
CA ASN A 37 -34.64 -0.23 4.96
C ASN A 37 -34.34 0.25 3.54
N ASN A 38 -35.25 1.02 2.94
CA ASN A 38 -35.02 1.59 1.61
C ASN A 38 -33.86 2.60 1.62
N LEU A 39 -33.79 3.47 2.64
CA LEU A 39 -32.68 4.40 2.81
C LEU A 39 -31.34 3.68 3.02
N ASN A 40 -31.30 2.65 3.87
CA ASN A 40 -30.10 1.83 4.08
C ASN A 40 -29.65 1.14 2.79
N THR A 41 -30.61 0.69 1.96
CA THR A 41 -30.31 0.11 0.64
C THR A 41 -29.72 1.15 -0.32
N ILE A 42 -30.27 2.37 -0.33
CA ILE A 42 -29.76 3.47 -1.15
C ILE A 42 -28.37 3.90 -0.70
N ILE A 43 -28.15 4.03 0.61
CA ILE A 43 -26.82 4.32 1.18
C ILE A 43 -25.84 3.21 0.80
N GLY A 44 -26.26 1.95 0.86
CA GLY A 44 -25.46 0.81 0.40
C GLY A 44 -25.07 0.90 -1.08
N ASP A 45 -25.99 1.25 -1.98
CA ASP A 45 -25.69 1.46 -3.40
C ASP A 45 -24.74 2.65 -3.62
N MET A 46 -24.93 3.75 -2.88
CA MET A 46 -24.04 4.92 -2.93
C MET A 46 -22.63 4.56 -2.45
N GLN A 47 -22.52 3.84 -1.33
CA GLN A 47 -21.24 3.36 -0.80
C GLN A 47 -20.56 2.41 -1.80
N ALA A 48 -21.29 1.49 -2.44
CA ALA A 48 -20.74 0.62 -3.49
C ALA A 48 -20.21 1.41 -4.70
N ARG A 49 -20.93 2.45 -5.13
CA ARG A 49 -20.46 3.36 -6.20
C ARG A 49 -19.24 4.16 -5.77
N MET A 50 -19.20 4.63 -4.53
CA MET A 50 -18.04 5.34 -3.98
C MET A 50 -16.82 4.43 -3.94
N ILE A 51 -16.96 3.16 -3.52
CA ILE A 51 -15.88 2.15 -3.58
C ILE A 51 -15.35 2.04 -5.01
N PHE A 52 -16.23 1.79 -5.99
CA PHE A 52 -15.84 1.66 -7.38
C PHE A 52 -15.13 2.91 -7.93
N LEU A 53 -15.65 4.10 -7.60
CA LEU A 53 -15.05 5.36 -8.03
C LEU A 53 -13.68 5.59 -7.39
N THR A 54 -13.49 5.22 -6.12
CA THR A 54 -12.20 5.27 -5.43
C THR A 54 -11.20 4.30 -6.07
N GLN A 55 -11.58 3.05 -6.32
CA GLN A 55 -10.71 2.08 -7.01
C GLN A 55 -10.32 2.55 -8.41
N LYS A 56 -11.28 3.09 -9.16
CA LYS A 56 -10.99 3.69 -10.47
C LYS A 56 -10.06 4.89 -10.37
N HIS A 57 -10.17 5.70 -9.32
CA HIS A 57 -9.28 6.82 -9.07
C HIS A 57 -7.85 6.34 -8.78
N ILE A 58 -7.69 5.30 -7.94
CA ILE A 58 -6.41 4.65 -7.67
C ILE A 58 -5.77 4.17 -8.97
N ASP A 59 -6.51 3.43 -9.79
CA ASP A 59 -6.01 2.87 -11.05
C ASP A 59 -5.54 3.95 -12.04
N LEU A 60 -6.26 5.07 -12.12
CA LEU A 60 -5.97 6.11 -13.10
C LEU A 60 -4.88 7.08 -12.62
N ASN A 61 -4.95 7.51 -11.36
CA ASN A 61 -4.11 8.61 -10.86
C ASN A 61 -2.91 8.14 -10.04
N ILE A 62 -2.92 6.88 -9.56
CA ILE A 62 -1.82 6.32 -8.77
C ILE A 62 -1.10 5.26 -9.60
N VAL A 63 -1.79 4.21 -10.03
CA VAL A 63 -1.16 3.06 -10.72
C VAL A 63 -0.60 3.44 -12.09
N LYS A 64 -1.36 4.23 -12.86
CA LYS A 64 -0.94 4.70 -14.19
C LYS A 64 -0.14 6.01 -14.16
N TYR A 65 0.16 6.52 -12.95
CA TYR A 65 0.93 7.74 -12.82
C TYR A 65 2.33 7.56 -13.41
N LYS A 66 2.69 8.44 -14.35
CA LYS A 66 4.02 8.44 -14.96
C LYS A 66 4.86 9.53 -14.31
N PHE A 67 5.62 9.14 -13.30
CA PHE A 67 6.52 10.05 -12.60
C PHE A 67 7.56 10.65 -13.57
N ASN A 68 7.72 11.97 -13.53
CA ASN A 68 8.70 12.67 -14.36
C ASN A 68 9.69 13.49 -13.51
N PRO A 69 10.91 12.98 -13.25
CA PRO A 69 11.93 13.62 -12.41
C PRO A 69 12.49 14.94 -12.95
N ALA A 70 12.15 15.32 -14.20
CA ALA A 70 12.57 16.58 -14.82
C ALA A 70 11.56 17.72 -14.61
N VAL A 71 10.29 17.40 -14.37
CA VAL A 71 9.20 18.38 -14.28
C VAL A 71 8.75 18.55 -12.83
N GLU A 72 8.74 17.48 -12.04
CA GLU A 72 8.36 17.55 -10.63
C GLU A 72 9.55 17.94 -9.76
N SER A 73 9.38 19.01 -8.98
CA SER A 73 10.35 19.40 -7.96
C SER A 73 10.27 18.42 -6.79
N LEU A 74 11.40 17.75 -6.50
CA LEU A 74 11.51 16.79 -5.40
C LEU A 74 11.22 17.42 -4.02
N GLU A 75 11.28 18.74 -3.94
CA GLU A 75 11.00 19.53 -2.75
C GLU A 75 9.49 19.76 -2.52
N SER A 76 8.67 19.84 -3.58
CA SER A 76 7.23 20.06 -3.47
C SER A 76 6.48 18.81 -3.00
N ASP A 77 5.25 19.00 -2.54
CA ASP A 77 4.37 17.91 -2.13
C ASP A 77 4.03 17.06 -3.36
N PHE A 78 4.18 15.75 -3.21
CA PHE A 78 3.95 14.83 -4.32
C PHE A 78 2.45 14.70 -4.58
N TYR A 79 2.01 15.26 -5.71
CA TYR A 79 0.59 15.45 -6.03
C TYR A 79 -0.29 14.20 -5.84
N PRO A 80 0.12 12.99 -6.29
CA PRO A 80 -0.69 11.79 -6.11
C PRO A 80 -0.93 11.42 -4.64
N ILE A 81 0.03 11.70 -3.75
CA ILE A 81 -0.11 11.42 -2.31
C ILE A 81 -1.09 12.41 -1.69
N LEU A 82 -0.92 13.70 -1.98
CA LEU A 82 -1.80 14.73 -1.44
C LEU A 82 -3.26 14.49 -1.85
N GLU A 83 -3.49 14.14 -3.11
CA GLU A 83 -4.82 13.84 -3.63
C GLU A 83 -5.43 12.60 -2.94
N THR A 84 -4.64 11.54 -2.75
CA THR A 84 -5.08 10.32 -2.07
C THR A 84 -5.39 10.57 -0.59
N CYS A 85 -4.55 11.31 0.12
CA CYS A 85 -4.77 11.66 1.52
C CYS A 85 -6.05 12.49 1.71
N ASN A 86 -6.27 13.49 0.86
CA ASN A 86 -7.49 14.30 0.88
C ASN A 86 -8.75 13.48 0.56
N LEU A 87 -8.63 12.49 -0.33
CA LEU A 87 -9.72 11.55 -0.61
C LEU A 87 -10.02 10.70 0.63
N LEU A 88 -9.00 10.14 1.29
CA LEU A 88 -9.17 9.35 2.51
C LEU A 88 -9.83 10.15 3.64
N ASP A 89 -9.43 11.40 3.84
CA ASP A 89 -10.04 12.30 4.83
C ASP A 89 -11.56 12.43 4.63
N LYS A 90 -12.03 12.50 3.38
CA LYS A 90 -13.47 12.59 3.04
C LYS A 90 -14.19 11.25 3.16
N LEU A 91 -13.54 10.17 2.76
CA LEU A 91 -14.12 8.83 2.81
C LEU A 91 -14.31 8.36 4.26
N PHE A 92 -13.45 8.79 5.18
CA PHE A 92 -13.52 8.41 6.60
C PHE A 92 -14.88 8.75 7.24
N SER A 93 -15.46 9.91 6.90
CA SER A 93 -16.77 10.33 7.44
C SER A 93 -17.97 9.63 6.79
N SER A 94 -17.81 9.10 5.57
CA SER A 94 -18.92 8.61 4.74
C SER A 94 -19.09 7.09 4.76
N PHE A 95 -18.11 6.35 5.28
CA PHE A 95 -18.10 4.90 5.32
C PHE A 95 -18.18 4.34 6.74
N THR A 96 -18.65 3.10 6.85
CA THR A 96 -18.47 2.33 8.08
C THR A 96 -17.00 2.01 8.28
N LYS A 97 -16.56 1.94 9.55
CA LYS A 97 -15.15 1.74 9.93
C LYS A 97 -14.46 0.60 9.16
N HIS A 98 -15.10 -0.56 9.10
CA HIS A 98 -14.56 -1.75 8.42
C HIS A 98 -14.45 -1.60 6.89
N VAL A 99 -15.39 -0.89 6.24
CA VAL A 99 -15.32 -0.64 4.79
C VAL A 99 -14.21 0.36 4.49
N PHE A 100 -14.08 1.40 5.31
CA PHE A 100 -13.01 2.38 5.20
C PHE A 100 -11.63 1.74 5.39
N GLU A 101 -11.46 0.87 6.39
CA GLU A 101 -10.19 0.15 6.65
C GLU A 101 -9.63 -0.53 5.40
N LYS A 102 -10.48 -1.26 4.66
CA LYS A 102 -10.08 -1.99 3.46
C LYS A 102 -9.71 -1.08 2.30
N ILE A 103 -10.54 -0.06 2.04
CA ILE A 103 -10.27 0.91 0.96
C ILE A 103 -9.00 1.70 1.28
N ALA A 104 -8.84 2.13 2.52
CA ALA A 104 -7.68 2.86 2.97
C ALA A 104 -6.41 2.03 2.74
N GLN A 105 -6.42 0.76 3.15
CA GLN A 105 -5.30 -0.16 2.92
C GLN A 105 -4.96 -0.31 1.42
N GLU A 106 -5.96 -0.46 0.55
CA GLU A 106 -5.73 -0.53 -0.91
C GLU A 106 -5.11 0.77 -1.47
N CYS A 107 -5.60 1.93 -1.03
CA CYS A 107 -5.03 3.23 -1.38
C CYS A 107 -3.57 3.34 -0.91
N ILE A 108 -3.31 2.97 0.34
CA ILE A 108 -2.00 3.03 0.97
C ILE A 108 -1.00 2.16 0.21
N ASP A 109 -1.35 0.89 -0.04
CA ASP A 109 -0.46 -0.06 -0.71
C ASP A 109 -0.12 0.42 -2.12
N SER A 110 -1.10 1.03 -2.81
CA SER A 110 -0.91 1.60 -4.14
C SER A 110 0.00 2.82 -4.11
N VAL A 111 -0.17 3.72 -3.14
CA VAL A 111 0.70 4.89 -2.94
C VAL A 111 2.13 4.46 -2.61
N VAL A 112 2.28 3.49 -1.71
CA VAL A 112 3.60 2.99 -1.32
C VAL A 112 4.33 2.39 -2.53
N LYS A 113 3.64 1.59 -3.37
CA LYS A 113 4.21 1.07 -4.62
C LYS A 113 4.61 2.20 -5.57
N LEU A 114 3.80 3.26 -5.68
CA LEU A 114 4.12 4.42 -6.50
C LEU A 114 5.38 5.15 -6.00
N ILE A 115 5.54 5.28 -4.68
CA ILE A 115 6.76 5.85 -4.08
C ILE A 115 7.98 4.99 -4.45
N ASP A 116 7.88 3.66 -4.34
CA ASP A 116 8.97 2.76 -4.71
C ASP A 116 9.36 2.91 -6.20
N VAL A 117 8.38 2.95 -7.11
CA VAL A 117 8.62 3.16 -8.56
C VAL A 117 9.27 4.53 -8.83
N SER A 118 8.78 5.57 -8.16
CA SER A 118 9.31 6.92 -8.30
C SER A 118 10.73 7.01 -7.73
N PHE A 119 11.00 6.37 -6.59
CA PHE A 119 12.34 6.25 -6.01
C PHE A 119 13.32 5.64 -7.01
N GLU A 120 13.00 4.49 -7.61
CA GLU A 120 13.86 3.81 -8.58
C GLU A 120 14.16 4.72 -9.78
N SER A 121 13.15 5.44 -10.28
CA SER A 121 13.34 6.35 -11.41
C SER A 121 14.30 7.51 -11.12
N ILE A 122 14.32 8.03 -9.88
CA ILE A 122 15.24 9.09 -9.46
C ILE A 122 16.62 8.49 -9.15
N TYR A 123 16.67 7.31 -8.54
CA TYR A 123 17.89 6.61 -8.17
C TYR A 123 18.78 6.30 -9.39
N LEU A 124 18.16 6.02 -10.54
CA LEU A 124 18.88 5.84 -11.82
C LEU A 124 19.62 7.12 -12.29
N MET A 125 19.35 8.29 -11.70
CA MET A 125 20.03 9.53 -12.01
C MET A 125 21.27 9.72 -11.09
N PRO A 126 22.50 9.69 -11.63
CA PRO A 126 23.72 9.64 -10.82
C PRO A 126 23.95 10.87 -9.93
N LYS A 127 23.35 12.02 -10.27
CA LYS A 127 23.47 13.26 -9.49
C LYS A 127 22.39 13.40 -8.40
N LYS A 128 21.37 12.56 -8.41
CA LYS A 128 20.16 12.71 -7.55
C LYS A 128 19.93 11.48 -6.66
N ILE A 129 20.95 10.65 -6.45
CA ILE A 129 20.80 9.43 -5.66
C ILE A 129 20.40 9.75 -4.21
N LEU A 130 21.03 10.76 -3.58
CA LEU A 130 20.65 11.17 -2.24
C LEU A 130 19.22 11.77 -2.22
N ASP A 131 18.88 12.54 -3.24
CA ASP A 131 17.54 13.13 -3.38
C ASP A 131 16.46 12.06 -3.56
N SER A 132 16.78 10.90 -4.16
CA SER A 132 15.82 9.79 -4.27
C SER A 132 15.46 9.22 -2.89
N TYR A 133 16.46 8.99 -2.03
CA TYR A 133 16.22 8.55 -0.65
C TYR A 133 15.40 9.58 0.14
N MET A 134 15.76 10.86 0.03
CA MET A 134 15.07 11.94 0.74
C MET A 134 13.62 12.10 0.24
N PHE A 135 13.38 11.96 -1.06
CA PHE A 135 12.04 11.91 -1.64
C PHE A 135 11.20 10.76 -1.04
N ALA A 136 11.73 9.53 -1.02
CA ALA A 136 11.00 8.38 -0.49
C ALA A 136 10.68 8.56 1.00
N ILE A 137 11.67 8.97 1.81
CA ILE A 137 11.51 9.17 3.26
C ILE A 137 10.49 10.28 3.54
N LYS A 138 10.58 11.43 2.87
CA LYS A 138 9.65 12.56 3.03
C LYS A 138 8.19 12.13 2.79
N ASN A 139 7.97 11.46 1.65
CA ASN A 139 6.64 11.06 1.23
C ASN A 139 6.04 9.94 2.11
N LEU A 140 6.86 8.99 2.56
CA LEU A 140 6.43 7.96 3.51
C LEU A 140 6.13 8.54 4.89
N LEU A 141 6.88 9.56 5.34
CA LEU A 141 6.59 10.25 6.61
C LEU A 141 5.26 11.00 6.55
N HIS A 142 4.99 11.70 5.43
CA HIS A 142 3.70 12.37 5.23
C HIS A 142 2.53 11.37 5.26
N LEU A 143 2.69 10.22 4.60
CA LEU A 143 1.69 9.16 4.61
C LEU A 143 1.48 8.58 6.02
N ARG A 144 2.57 8.38 6.79
CA ARG A 144 2.50 7.91 8.19
C ARG A 144 1.75 8.91 9.07
N GLU A 145 2.04 10.20 8.95
CA GLU A 145 1.35 11.25 9.71
C GLU A 145 -0.15 11.22 9.45
N LYS A 146 -0.55 11.10 8.17
CA LYS A 146 -1.95 10.92 7.78
C LYS A 146 -2.60 9.66 8.34
N MET A 147 -1.85 8.58 8.55
CA MET A 147 -2.41 7.40 9.24
C MET A 147 -2.65 7.59 10.72
N THR A 148 -1.84 8.43 11.37
CA THR A 148 -2.03 8.69 12.80
C THR A 148 -3.26 9.54 13.09
N THR A 149 -3.74 10.32 12.11
CA THR A 149 -4.98 11.11 12.24
C THR A 149 -6.26 10.26 12.16
N PHE A 150 -6.20 9.04 11.64
CA PHE A 150 -7.34 8.13 11.62
C PHE A 150 -7.32 7.24 12.88
N ASP A 151 -8.36 7.33 13.73
CA ASP A 151 -8.55 6.48 14.92
C ASP A 151 -9.04 5.06 14.54
N VAL A 152 -8.24 4.44 13.67
CA VAL A 152 -8.55 3.19 13.00
C VAL A 152 -7.33 2.28 13.13
N ASN A 153 -7.60 1.03 13.48
CA ASN A 153 -6.60 -0.02 13.43
C ASN A 153 -6.58 -0.48 11.98
N PHE A 154 -5.61 -0.02 11.18
CA PHE A 154 -5.37 -0.52 9.80
C PHE A 154 -4.85 -1.96 9.81
N ILE A 155 -5.51 -2.82 10.58
CA ILE A 155 -5.22 -4.23 10.78
C ILE A 155 -6.41 -4.96 10.18
N THR A 156 -6.38 -5.17 8.87
CA THR A 156 -7.41 -5.95 8.19
C THR A 156 -7.04 -7.42 8.30
N ARG A 157 -7.98 -8.24 8.76
CA ARG A 157 -7.88 -9.70 8.68
C ARG A 157 -8.19 -10.12 7.24
N ASP A 158 -7.16 -10.31 6.43
CA ASP A 158 -7.33 -10.94 5.12
C ASP A 158 -7.30 -12.45 5.30
N VAL A 159 -8.45 -13.06 5.04
CA VAL A 159 -8.60 -14.51 5.01
C VAL A 159 -8.24 -14.97 3.61
N ILE A 160 -7.00 -15.41 3.43
CA ILE A 160 -6.51 -15.90 2.13
C ILE A 160 -6.62 -17.42 2.16
N LEU A 161 -7.21 -17.99 1.11
CA LEU A 161 -7.22 -19.44 0.91
C LEU A 161 -5.92 -19.84 0.23
N GLU A 162 -5.08 -20.59 0.95
CA GLU A 162 -3.85 -21.13 0.37
C GLU A 162 -4.15 -22.46 -0.33
N PHE A 163 -4.02 -22.45 -1.66
CA PHE A 163 -4.20 -23.62 -2.50
C PHE A 163 -2.93 -24.47 -2.64
N GLY A 164 -1.92 -24.24 -1.79
CA GLY A 164 -0.65 -24.95 -1.83
C GLY A 164 -0.84 -26.46 -1.63
N ASP A 165 -1.62 -26.84 -0.63
CA ASP A 165 -1.88 -28.24 -0.30
C ASP A 165 -2.91 -28.86 -1.24
N LEU A 166 -3.89 -28.08 -1.73
CA LEU A 166 -4.76 -28.48 -2.85
C LEU A 166 -3.95 -28.83 -4.10
N LYS A 167 -2.94 -28.03 -4.45
CA LYS A 167 -2.08 -28.26 -5.62
C LYS A 167 -1.24 -29.54 -5.47
N LYS A 168 -0.72 -29.81 -4.26
CA LYS A 168 0.01 -31.06 -3.98
C LYS A 168 -0.92 -32.26 -4.07
N ALA A 169 -2.09 -32.20 -3.42
CA ALA A 169 -3.10 -33.25 -3.48
C ALA A 169 -3.58 -33.51 -4.92
N ALA A 170 -3.78 -32.45 -5.72
CA ALA A 170 -4.15 -32.58 -7.14
C ALA A 170 -3.04 -33.22 -7.98
N SER A 171 -1.77 -32.90 -7.70
CA SER A 171 -0.61 -33.49 -8.36
C SER A 171 -0.49 -34.98 -8.03
N GLU A 172 -0.76 -35.37 -6.78
CA GLU A 172 -0.79 -36.77 -6.34
C GLU A 172 -1.96 -37.54 -6.96
N LEU A 173 -3.14 -36.93 -7.05
CA LEU A 173 -4.29 -37.49 -7.78
C LEU A 173 -3.94 -37.75 -9.25
N PHE A 174 -3.26 -36.79 -9.91
CA PHE A 174 -2.87 -36.92 -11.32
C PHE A 174 -1.79 -37.99 -11.53
N LYS A 175 -0.87 -38.15 -10.58
CA LYS A 175 0.14 -39.23 -10.59
C LYS A 175 -0.49 -40.60 -10.36
N ASN A 176 -1.49 -40.69 -9.49
CA ASN A 176 -2.19 -41.92 -9.13
C ASN A 176 -3.49 -42.13 -9.94
N LYS A 177 -3.45 -41.81 -11.24
CA LYS A 177 -4.62 -41.87 -12.15
C LYS A 177 -5.29 -43.25 -12.23
N SER A 178 -4.52 -44.32 -12.04
CA SER A 178 -5.02 -45.71 -12.08
C SER A 178 -5.92 -46.06 -10.88
N ASN A 179 -5.83 -45.33 -9.77
CA ASN A 179 -6.51 -45.64 -8.51
C ASN A 179 -7.56 -44.59 -8.09
N ILE A 180 -7.92 -43.67 -9.00
CA ILE A 180 -8.88 -42.57 -8.79
C ILE A 180 -10.25 -43.08 -8.31
N LEU A 181 -10.75 -44.17 -8.88
CA LEU A 181 -12.07 -44.76 -8.55
C LEU A 181 -11.94 -46.16 -7.95
N SER A 182 -10.79 -46.53 -7.39
CA SER A 182 -10.65 -47.85 -6.76
C SER A 182 -11.58 -47.96 -5.55
N LEU A 183 -12.34 -49.06 -5.44
CA LEU A 183 -13.19 -49.37 -4.29
C LEU A 183 -12.41 -49.90 -3.06
N SER A 184 -11.08 -49.70 -3.05
CA SER A 184 -10.19 -50.08 -1.96
C SER A 184 -9.93 -48.88 -1.03
N SER A 185 -9.41 -49.12 0.17
CA SER A 185 -9.06 -48.09 1.15
C SER A 185 -8.05 -47.04 0.66
N ASN A 186 -7.38 -47.28 -0.47
CA ASN A 186 -6.42 -46.38 -1.12
C ASN A 186 -7.02 -45.63 -2.32
N ASN A 187 -8.23 -45.06 -2.15
CA ASN A 187 -8.86 -44.27 -3.20
C ASN A 187 -8.20 -42.88 -3.32
N ALA A 188 -7.60 -42.59 -4.48
CA ALA A 188 -6.86 -41.35 -4.69
C ALA A 188 -7.77 -40.10 -4.71
N LEU A 189 -9.05 -40.23 -5.07
CA LEU A 189 -10.02 -39.13 -4.93
C LEU A 189 -10.37 -38.86 -3.46
N LEU A 190 -10.54 -39.89 -2.63
CA LEU A 190 -10.80 -39.69 -1.20
C LEU A 190 -9.61 -39.00 -0.53
N VAL A 191 -8.38 -39.39 -0.88
CA VAL A 191 -7.16 -38.69 -0.42
C VAL A 191 -7.16 -37.24 -0.90
N PHE A 192 -7.54 -36.98 -2.16
CA PHE A 192 -7.67 -35.62 -2.67
C PHE A 192 -8.73 -34.78 -1.94
N PHE A 193 -9.90 -35.34 -1.62
CA PHE A 193 -10.93 -34.61 -0.88
C PHE A 193 -10.55 -34.38 0.58
N LEU A 194 -9.85 -35.34 1.19
CA LEU A 194 -9.45 -35.25 2.60
C LEU A 194 -8.24 -34.32 2.79
N SER A 195 -7.30 -34.30 1.86
CA SER A 195 -6.07 -33.50 1.91
C SER A 195 -6.11 -32.24 1.05
N GLY A 196 -7.12 -32.08 0.19
CA GLY A 196 -7.26 -30.95 -0.72
C GLY A 196 -8.08 -29.79 -0.16
N ALA A 197 -8.55 -29.86 1.09
CA ALA A 197 -9.16 -28.70 1.72
C ALA A 197 -8.13 -27.55 1.75
N PRO A 198 -8.41 -26.40 1.12
CA PRO A 198 -7.49 -25.28 1.14
C PRO A 198 -7.29 -24.82 2.58
N THR A 199 -6.04 -24.63 2.98
CA THR A 199 -5.71 -24.15 4.31
C THR A 199 -6.11 -22.69 4.42
N LEU A 200 -6.80 -22.38 5.51
CA LEU A 200 -7.23 -21.02 5.82
C LEU A 200 -6.04 -20.29 6.46
N CYS A 201 -5.41 -19.39 5.72
CA CYS A 201 -4.33 -18.57 6.25
C CYS A 201 -4.88 -17.18 6.57
N GLU A 202 -4.83 -16.83 7.86
CA GLU A 202 -5.15 -15.48 8.32
C GLU A 202 -3.89 -14.61 8.19
N LYS A 203 -3.87 -13.71 7.21
CA LYS A 203 -2.79 -12.71 7.08
C LYS A 203 -3.24 -11.43 7.77
N TRP A 204 -2.51 -11.07 8.83
CA TRP A 204 -2.64 -9.78 9.49
C TRP A 204 -1.77 -8.78 8.74
N ILE A 205 -2.38 -7.90 7.94
CA ILE A 205 -1.66 -6.81 7.27
C ILE A 205 -1.84 -5.56 8.11
N ASP A 206 -0.74 -5.06 8.67
CA ASP A 206 -0.70 -3.80 9.42
C ASP A 206 0.03 -2.77 8.56
N SER A 207 -0.76 -1.92 7.88
CA SER A 207 -0.23 -0.88 7.00
C SER A 207 0.63 0.15 7.74
N LYS A 208 0.36 0.40 9.04
CA LYS A 208 1.16 1.32 9.86
C LYS A 208 2.56 0.74 10.03
N LYS A 209 2.63 -0.54 10.40
CA LYS A 209 3.90 -1.26 10.57
C LYS A 209 4.67 -1.38 9.26
N GLU A 210 4.01 -1.64 8.14
CA GLU A 210 4.68 -1.73 6.83
C GLU A 210 5.39 -0.42 6.46
N ILE A 211 4.73 0.72 6.64
CA ILE A 211 5.32 2.03 6.34
C ILE A 211 6.50 2.32 7.25
N GLU A 212 6.38 2.04 8.54
CA GLU A 212 7.49 2.22 9.49
C GLU A 212 8.71 1.37 9.11
N LEU A 213 8.49 0.12 8.70
CA LEU A 213 9.55 -0.76 8.21
C LEU A 213 10.20 -0.21 6.94
N LYS A 214 9.42 0.32 5.98
CA LYS A 214 9.96 0.94 4.76
C LYS A 214 10.76 2.20 5.06
N ILE A 215 10.26 3.10 5.92
CA ILE A 215 10.99 4.30 6.35
C ILE A 215 12.34 3.89 6.94
N ARG A 216 12.34 2.92 7.88
CA ARG A 216 13.57 2.42 8.49
C ARG A 216 14.54 1.85 7.44
N SER A 217 14.03 1.06 6.50
CA SER A 217 14.82 0.48 5.42
C SER A 217 15.48 1.56 4.54
N TYR A 218 14.73 2.56 4.10
CA TYR A 218 15.26 3.66 3.29
C TYR A 218 16.30 4.50 4.06
N CYS A 219 16.06 4.79 5.34
CA CYS A 219 17.04 5.49 6.18
C CYS A 219 18.35 4.70 6.31
N LEU A 220 18.28 3.39 6.57
CA LEU A 220 19.47 2.55 6.70
C LEU A 220 20.27 2.49 5.39
N ARG A 221 19.58 2.29 4.25
CA ARG A 221 20.22 2.29 2.92
C ARG A 221 20.86 3.63 2.58
N MET A 222 20.22 4.74 2.93
CA MET A 222 20.77 6.08 2.74
C MET A 222 22.06 6.26 3.55
N ILE A 223 22.07 5.85 4.83
CA ILE A 223 23.26 5.92 5.69
C ILE A 223 24.39 5.07 5.12
N GLU A 224 24.11 3.81 4.74
CA GLU A 224 25.08 2.91 4.12
C GLU A 224 25.70 3.53 2.88
N HIS A 225 24.87 4.07 1.98
CA HIS A 225 25.34 4.73 0.77
C HIS A 225 26.21 5.96 1.07
N SER A 226 25.82 6.80 2.04
CA SER A 226 26.63 7.95 2.46
C SER A 226 27.99 7.52 3.02
N VAL A 227 28.04 6.45 3.81
CA VAL A 227 29.29 5.90 4.36
C VAL A 227 30.19 5.36 3.27
N ASP A 228 29.63 4.68 2.26
CA ASP A 228 30.40 4.18 1.11
C ASP A 228 31.03 5.32 0.30
N ILE A 229 30.26 6.39 0.04
CA ILE A 229 30.77 7.58 -0.64
C ILE A 229 31.93 8.19 0.16
N MET A 230 31.74 8.40 1.47
CA MET A 230 32.78 8.98 2.33
C MET A 230 34.04 8.10 2.37
N THR A 231 33.87 6.79 2.49
CA THR A 231 34.99 5.82 2.50
C THR A 231 35.74 5.84 1.17
N CYS A 232 35.03 5.93 0.05
CA CYS A 232 35.63 6.05 -1.28
C CYS A 232 36.44 7.35 -1.43
N ILE A 233 35.90 8.48 -0.95
CA ILE A 233 36.60 9.76 -0.95
C ILE A 233 37.88 9.69 -0.11
N ILE A 234 37.81 9.13 1.11
CA ILE A 234 38.97 8.99 2.01
C ILE A 234 40.05 8.11 1.37
N LYS A 235 39.67 6.98 0.75
CA LYS A 235 40.62 6.12 0.03
C LYS A 235 41.30 6.88 -1.11
N LYS A 236 40.52 7.61 -1.92
CA LYS A 236 41.03 8.40 -3.04
C LYS A 236 41.99 9.51 -2.58
N THR A 237 41.69 10.19 -1.49
CA THR A 237 42.60 11.22 -0.95
C THR A 237 43.85 10.61 -0.32
N SER A 238 43.74 9.46 0.34
CA SER A 238 44.92 8.75 0.87
C SER A 238 45.89 8.30 -0.22
N SER A 239 45.40 7.75 -1.34
CA SER A 239 46.25 7.36 -2.47
C SER A 239 46.91 8.57 -3.14
N GLN A 240 46.21 9.71 -3.22
CA GLN A 240 46.79 10.96 -3.74
C GLN A 240 47.87 11.54 -2.81
N LEU A 241 47.74 11.34 -1.50
CA LEU A 241 48.76 11.74 -0.52
C LEU A 241 50.01 10.84 -0.61
N GLU A 242 49.82 9.54 -0.85
CA GLU A 242 50.95 8.61 -1.09
C GLU A 242 51.71 8.98 -2.38
N GLU A 243 51.02 9.22 -3.50
CA GLU A 243 51.66 9.62 -4.77
C GLU A 243 52.40 10.97 -4.67
N THR A 244 51.83 11.96 -3.97
CA THR A 244 52.48 13.27 -3.81
C THR A 244 53.69 13.24 -2.88
N SER A 245 53.75 12.29 -1.94
CA SER A 245 54.93 12.09 -1.08
C SER A 245 56.13 11.51 -1.85
N PHE A 246 55.90 10.62 -2.83
CA PHE A 246 56.96 10.06 -3.69
C PHE A 246 57.57 11.08 -4.67
N ASP A 247 56.78 12.05 -5.14
CA ASP A 247 57.26 13.09 -6.05
C ASP A 247 58.14 14.15 -5.35
N GLN A 248 58.00 14.33 -4.04
CA GLN A 248 58.89 15.22 -3.27
C GLN A 248 60.25 14.60 -2.98
N GLU A 249 60.34 13.29 -2.73
CA GLU A 249 61.62 12.59 -2.56
C GLU A 249 62.46 12.57 -3.84
N LYS A 250 61.84 12.43 -5.02
CA LYS A 250 62.57 12.47 -6.31
C LYS A 250 63.14 13.85 -6.67
N LYS A 251 62.62 14.95 -6.12
CA LYS A 251 63.16 16.30 -6.37
C LYS A 251 64.37 16.67 -5.49
N PHE A 252 64.63 15.93 -4.41
CA PHE A 252 65.75 16.20 -3.48
C PHE A 252 67.07 15.50 -3.84
N HIS A 253 67.10 14.67 -4.88
CA HIS A 253 68.34 14.11 -5.43
C HIS A 253 68.48 14.38 -6.94
N PRO A 254 68.94 15.57 -7.35
CA PRO A 254 69.67 15.73 -8.60
C PRO A 254 71.15 15.44 -8.31
N ALA A 255 71.64 14.30 -8.80
CA ALA A 255 73.07 14.05 -8.99
C ALA A 255 73.46 14.42 -10.43
#